data_AF-A0A2A5BB59-F1
#
_entry.id   AF-A0A2A5BB59-F1
#
_cell.length_a   1.000
_cell.length_b   1.000
_cell.length_c   1.000
_cell.angle_alpha   90.00
_cell.angle_beta   90.00
_cell.angle_gamma   90.00
#
_symmetry.space_group_name_H-M   'P 1'
#
loop_
_entity.id
_entity.type
_entity.pdbx_description
1 polymer ?
#
loop_
_entity_poly.entity_id
_entity_poly.type
_entity_poly.pdbx_seq_one_letter_code
_entity_poly.pdbx_strand_id
1 'polypeptide(L)' 'MNEHQMCRSEIVAESRFSSITHCSECNLYHLHIGPMSFRLEGAIFESFCEMIVEFYLGNKLHDTQKMKAEALHKH' A
#
# COMPACT_ATOMS: atom_id res chain seq x y z
N MET A 1 -4.19 -38.40 -3.85
CA MET A 1 -5.27 -37.49 -3.45
C MET A 1 -4.64 -36.12 -3.29
N ASN A 2 -4.92 -35.19 -4.19
CA ASN A 2 -4.54 -33.80 -3.97
C ASN A 2 -5.56 -33.23 -2.98
N GLU A 3 -5.17 -33.12 -1.71
CA GLU A 3 -5.96 -32.38 -0.73
C GLU A 3 -5.95 -30.91 -1.18
N HIS A 4 -7.14 -30.39 -1.50
CA HIS A 4 -7.33 -28.95 -1.69
C HIS A 4 -7.15 -28.26 -0.33
N GLN A 5 -5.89 -28.03 0.07
CA GLN A 5 -5.61 -27.22 1.25
C GLN A 5 -6.18 -25.82 1.02
N MET A 6 -7.10 -25.43 1.89
CA MET A 6 -7.66 -24.08 1.90
C MET A 6 -6.53 -23.11 2.27
N CYS A 7 -6.25 -22.15 1.40
CA CYS A 7 -5.27 -21.10 1.69
C CYS A 7 -5.69 -20.36 2.96
N ARG A 8 -4.72 -20.22 3.87
CA ARG A 8 -4.87 -19.48 5.12
C ARG A 8 -4.17 -18.13 4.95
N SER A 9 -4.95 -17.07 5.02
CA SER A 9 -4.43 -15.71 4.95
C SER A 9 -4.38 -15.09 6.35
N GLU A 10 -3.29 -14.38 6.64
CA GLU A 10 -3.13 -13.58 7.84
C GLU A 10 -3.33 -12.09 7.54
N ILE A 11 -3.77 -11.31 8.52
CA ILE A 11 -3.89 -9.84 8.40
C ILE A 11 -2.51 -9.23 8.62
N VAL A 12 -1.99 -8.55 7.61
CA VAL A 12 -0.70 -7.84 7.65
C VAL A 12 -0.89 -6.40 8.11
N ALA A 13 -1.97 -5.77 7.65
CA ALA A 13 -2.34 -4.41 8.05
C ALA A 13 -3.85 -4.24 7.96
N GLU A 14 -4.42 -3.48 8.88
CA GLU A 14 -5.85 -3.17 8.89
C GLU A 14 -6.09 -1.73 9.33
N SER A 15 -7.08 -1.12 8.72
CA SER A 15 -7.62 0.18 9.06
C SER A 15 -9.13 0.14 8.90
N ARG A 16 -9.82 1.23 9.23
CA ARG A 16 -11.28 1.32 9.15
C ARG A 16 -11.86 1.00 7.75
N PHE A 17 -11.13 1.30 6.68
CA PHE A 17 -11.64 1.18 5.30
C PHE A 17 -10.74 0.36 4.38
N SER A 18 -9.58 -0.09 4.87
CA SER A 18 -8.62 -0.82 4.07
C SER A 18 -7.96 -1.91 4.89
N SER A 19 -7.68 -3.03 4.26
CA SER A 19 -6.95 -4.13 4.88
C SER A 19 -6.04 -4.82 3.87
N ILE A 20 -4.94 -5.38 4.36
CA ILE A 20 -4.03 -6.20 3.59
C ILE A 20 -3.95 -7.54 4.28
N THR A 21 -4.23 -8.61 3.55
CA THR A 21 -3.99 -9.98 4.01
C THR A 21 -2.97 -10.68 3.13
N HIS A 22 -2.26 -11.66 3.68
CA HIS A 22 -1.19 -12.38 2.99
C HIS A 22 -1.33 -13.89 3.22
N CYS A 23 -1.17 -14.67 2.16
CA CYS A 23 -1.08 -16.13 2.24
C CYS A 23 0.35 -16.54 1.88
N SER A 24 1.15 -16.89 2.89
CA SER A 24 2.58 -17.19 2.72
C SER A 24 2.84 -18.41 1.84
N GLU A 25 1.92 -19.37 1.81
CA GLU A 25 2.03 -20.57 0.98
C GLU A 25 1.89 -20.25 -0.52
N CYS A 26 1.02 -19.31 -0.86
CA CYS A 26 0.80 -18.91 -2.25
C CYS A 26 1.60 -17.66 -2.65
N ASN A 27 2.24 -16.98 -1.68
CA ASN A 27 2.90 -15.68 -1.82
C ASN A 27 2.00 -14.62 -2.48
N LEU A 28 0.76 -14.53 -1.99
CA LEU A 28 -0.27 -13.65 -2.52
C LEU A 28 -0.76 -12.69 -1.45
N TYR A 29 -0.90 -11.44 -1.87
CA TYR A 29 -1.46 -10.35 -1.08
C TYR A 29 -2.86 -10.03 -1.57
N HIS A 30 -3.79 -9.86 -0.63
CA HIS A 30 -5.12 -9.35 -0.90
C HIS A 30 -5.25 -7.97 -0.28
N LEU A 31 -5.36 -6.95 -1.12
CA LEU A 31 -5.54 -5.56 -0.74
C LEU A 31 -7.02 -5.19 -0.89
N HIS A 32 -7.65 -4.82 0.21
CA HIS A 32 -8.98 -4.24 0.24
C HIS A 32 -8.89 -2.73 0.49
N ILE A 33 -9.59 -1.95 -0.33
CA ILE A 33 -9.73 -0.49 -0.17
C ILE A 33 -11.18 -0.11 -0.47
N GLY A 34 -11.95 0.17 0.57
CA GLY A 34 -13.39 0.40 0.47
C GLY A 34 -14.10 -0.80 -0.17
N PRO A 35 -14.86 -0.62 -1.26
CA PRO A 35 -15.52 -1.73 -1.96
C PRO A 35 -14.59 -2.49 -2.91
N MET A 36 -13.36 -2.02 -3.14
CA MET A 36 -12.42 -2.62 -4.07
C MET A 36 -11.58 -3.69 -3.40
N SER A 37 -11.27 -4.75 -4.13
CA SER A 37 -10.39 -5.83 -3.72
C SER A 37 -9.45 -6.18 -4.86
N PHE A 38 -8.17 -6.29 -4.55
CA PHE A 38 -7.12 -6.65 -5.48
C PHE A 38 -6.37 -7.87 -4.93
N ARG A 39 -6.15 -8.86 -5.79
CA ARG A 39 -5.25 -9.98 -5.52
C ARG A 39 -3.95 -9.72 -6.28
N LEU A 40 -2.85 -9.64 -5.55
CA LEU A 40 -1.56 -9.24 -6.06
C LEU A 40 -0.52 -10.31 -5.71
N GLU A 41 0.33 -10.64 -6.68
CA GLU A 41 1.57 -11.38 -6.41
C GLU A 41 2.54 -10.51 -5.62
N GLY A 42 3.42 -11.13 -4.84
CA GLY A 42 4.37 -10.42 -3.97
C GLY A 42 5.12 -9.28 -4.67
N ALA A 43 5.68 -9.54 -5.86
CA ALA A 43 6.41 -8.52 -6.62
C ALA A 43 5.52 -7.34 -7.06
N ILE A 44 4.26 -7.61 -7.43
CA ILE A 44 3.32 -6.56 -7.83
C ILE A 44 2.90 -5.73 -6.61
N PHE A 45 2.71 -6.38 -5.47
CA PHE A 45 2.40 -5.72 -4.21
C PHE A 45 3.56 -4.82 -3.75
N GLU A 46 4.80 -5.29 -3.84
CA GLU A 46 6.00 -4.50 -3.53
C GLU A 46 6.10 -3.25 -4.41
N SER A 47 6.00 -3.40 -5.74
CA SER A 47 6.00 -2.25 -6.66
C SER A 47 4.84 -1.27 -6.38
N PHE A 48 3.67 -1.77 -5.98
CA PHE A 48 2.55 -0.93 -5.57
C PHE A 48 2.87 -0.13 -4.29
N CYS A 49 3.50 -0.77 -3.30
CA CYS A 49 3.97 -0.08 -2.09
C CYS A 49 5.01 1.00 -2.41
N GLU A 50 5.98 0.71 -3.27
CA GLU A 50 6.98 1.68 -3.73
C GLU A 50 6.32 2.91 -4.37
N MET A 51 5.38 2.70 -5.30
CA MET A 51 4.63 3.78 -5.95
C MET A 51 3.88 4.66 -4.92
N ILE A 52 3.23 4.07 -3.91
CA ILE A 52 2.56 4.83 -2.85
C ILE A 52 3.57 5.65 -2.05
N VAL A 53 4.70 5.06 -1.68
CA VAL A 53 5.75 5.72 -0.91
C VAL A 53 6.33 6.90 -1.70
N GLU A 54 6.64 6.71 -2.97
CA GLU A 54 7.12 7.76 -3.86
C GLU A 54 6.13 8.91 -3.97
N PHE A 55 4.84 8.61 -4.18
CA PHE A 55 3.79 9.63 -4.22
C PHE A 55 3.71 10.41 -2.90
N TYR A 56 3.69 9.71 -1.77
CA TYR A 56 3.57 10.34 -0.46
C TYR A 56 4.79 11.21 -0.10
N LEU A 57 6.01 10.71 -0.37
CA LEU A 57 7.25 11.44 -0.11
C LEU A 57 7.45 12.60 -1.08
N GLY A 58 7.14 12.40 -2.38
CA GLY A 58 7.20 13.44 -3.39
C GLY A 58 6.30 14.63 -3.06
N ASN A 59 5.08 14.37 -2.62
CA ASN A 59 4.15 15.42 -2.20
C ASN A 59 4.63 16.16 -0.94
N LYS A 60 5.17 15.46 0.06
CA LYS A 60 5.72 16.10 1.27
C LYS A 60 6.89 17.05 0.97
N LEU A 61 7.77 16.67 0.04
CA LEU A 61 8.87 17.50 -0.39
C LEU A 61 8.37 18.77 -1.09
N HIS A 62 7.37 18.62 -1.97
CA HIS A 62 6.76 19.74 -2.68
C HIS A 62 6.06 20.73 -1.73
N ASP A 63 5.30 20.23 -0.75
CA ASP A 63 4.62 21.06 0.25
C ASP A 63 5.62 21.83 1.13
N THR A 64 6.73 21.20 1.51
CA THR A 64 7.81 21.84 2.28
C THR A 64 8.49 22.97 1.49
N GLN A 65 8.68 22.78 0.18
CA GLN A 65 9.26 23.80 -0.69
C GLN A 65 8.29 24.98 -0.90
N LYS A 66 7.00 24.71 -1.05
CA LYS A 66 5.96 25.74 -1.17
C LYS A 66 5.88 26.62 0.09
N MET A 67 5.91 26.02 1.28
CA MET A 67 5.91 26.76 2.54
C MET A 67 7.15 27.66 2.70
N LYS A 68 8.32 27.20 2.25
CA LYS A 68 9.55 28.02 2.25
C LYS A 68 9.50 29.18 1.26
N ALA A 69 8.95 28.96 0.06
CA ALA A 69 8.78 30.00 -0.95
C ALA A 69 7.80 31.10 -0.51
N GLU A 70 6.69 30.73 0.13
CA GLU A 70 5.69 31.67 0.67
C GLU A 70 6.22 32.47 1.87
N ALA A 71 7.13 31.89 2.66
CA ALA A 71 7.80 32.59 3.76
C ALA A 71 8.84 33.62 3.26
N LEU A 72 9.51 33.35 2.13
CA LEU A 72 10.54 34.23 1.56
C LEU A 72 9.95 35.49 0.90
N HIS A 73 8.71 35.43 0.40
CA HIS A 73 8.02 36.56 -0.24
C HIS A 73 7.30 37.53 0.73
N LYS A 74 7.37 37.29 2.05
CA LYS A 74 6.77 38.16 3.09
C LYS A 74 7.77 39.12 3.75
N HIS A 75 8.99 39.25 3.23
CA HIS A 75 10.01 40.17 3.72
C HIS A 75 10.44 41.16 2.64
#